data_AF-A0A8I0GKT3-F1
#
_entry.id   AF-A0A8I0GKT3-F1
#
_cell.length_a   1.000
_cell.length_b   1.000
_cell.length_c   1.000
_cell.angle_alpha   90.00
_cell.angle_beta   90.00
_cell.angle_gamma   90.00
#
_symmetry.space_group_name_H-M   'P 1'
#
loop_
_entity.id
_entity.type
_entity.pdbx_description
1 polymer ?
#
loop_
_entity_poly.entity_id
_entity_poly.type
_entity_poly.pdbx_seq_one_letter_code
_entity_poly.pdbx_strand_id
1 'polypeptide(L)'
;MAREMKEHELASPVDLPGEPVEGGHPLLWTTLTILVAAVALLCANAGTLAAWVDEKPVSELQQQASQHAAGWKATMDATGVTAPRAALHGWWKRLQAARFGEEAQGGTP
;
A
#
# COMPACT_ATOMS: atom_id res chain seq x y z
N MET A 1 25.16 -16.02 -55.64
CA MET A 1 25.14 -16.68 -54.32
C MET A 1 24.37 -15.80 -53.36
N ALA A 2 23.07 -16.06 -53.21
CA ALA A 2 22.23 -15.40 -52.21
C ALA A 2 22.37 -16.19 -50.91
N ARG A 3 22.75 -15.51 -49.83
CA ARG A 3 22.86 -16.09 -48.50
C ARG A 3 21.44 -16.31 -47.98
N GLU A 4 20.96 -17.54 -48.00
CA GLU A 4 19.78 -17.94 -47.22
C GLU A 4 20.03 -17.55 -45.77
N MET A 5 19.34 -16.51 -45.30
CA MET A 5 19.20 -16.27 -43.88
C MET A 5 18.23 -17.32 -43.36
N LYS A 6 18.79 -18.42 -42.85
CA LYS A 6 18.03 -19.42 -42.10
C LYS A 6 17.18 -18.70 -41.06
N GLU A 7 15.88 -18.84 -41.22
CA GLU A 7 14.84 -18.57 -40.24
C GLU A 7 15.20 -19.34 -38.97
N HIS A 8 16.01 -18.71 -38.13
CA HIS A 8 15.98 -18.94 -36.70
C HIS A 8 15.18 -17.77 -36.14
N GLU A 9 13.93 -17.67 -36.59
CA GLU A 9 12.87 -17.12 -35.76
C GLU A 9 12.91 -17.95 -34.49
N LEU A 10 13.44 -17.34 -33.44
CA LEU A 10 13.31 -17.85 -32.09
C LEU A 10 11.80 -17.94 -31.86
N ALA A 11 11.26 -19.15 -31.99
CA ALA A 11 9.87 -19.45 -31.67
C ALA A 11 9.68 -19.13 -30.18
N SER A 12 9.37 -17.88 -29.90
CA SER A 12 8.91 -17.44 -28.61
C SER A 12 7.66 -18.27 -28.34
N PRO A 13 7.59 -19.03 -27.23
CA PRO A 13 6.39 -19.78 -26.87
C PRO A 13 5.19 -18.86 -26.55
N VAL A 14 5.39 -17.54 -26.64
CA VAL A 14 4.39 -16.51 -26.48
C VAL A 14 4.03 -15.98 -27.86
N ASP A 15 2.84 -16.35 -28.34
CA ASP A 15 2.18 -15.71 -29.48
C ASP A 15 1.86 -14.26 -29.09
N LEU A 16 2.70 -13.34 -29.53
CA LEU A 16 2.40 -11.91 -29.46
C LEU A 16 1.55 -11.54 -30.69
N PRO A 17 0.59 -10.61 -30.55
CA PRO A 17 -0.12 -10.09 -31.72
C PRO A 17 0.90 -9.53 -32.71
N GLY A 18 0.74 -9.86 -34.01
CA GLY A 18 1.68 -9.47 -35.06
C GLY A 18 1.74 -7.96 -35.32
N GLU A 19 0.70 -7.24 -34.90
CA GLU A 19 0.67 -5.78 -34.88
C GLU A 19 0.86 -5.30 -33.43
N PRO A 20 1.74 -4.32 -33.17
CA PRO A 20 1.77 -3.63 -31.89
C PRO A 20 0.36 -3.11 -31.59
N VAL A 21 -0.07 -3.19 -30.33
CA VAL A 21 -1.29 -2.50 -29.89
C VAL A 21 -1.03 -1.00 -29.94
N GLU A 22 -1.16 -0.40 -31.12
CA GLU A 22 -1.13 1.04 -31.32
C GLU A 22 -2.50 1.63 -30.95
N GLY A 23 -2.51 2.64 -30.06
CA GLY A 23 -3.75 3.33 -29.67
C GLY A 23 -3.92 3.64 -28.18
N GLY A 24 -2.89 3.47 -27.35
CA GLY A 24 -2.97 3.76 -25.91
C GLY A 24 -1.94 4.78 -25.41
N HIS A 25 -2.19 5.33 -24.23
CA HIS A 25 -1.20 6.08 -23.44
C HIS A 25 -0.75 5.22 -22.24
N PRO A 26 0.11 4.21 -22.44
CA PRO A 26 0.44 3.23 -21.39
C PRO A 26 1.10 3.87 -20.16
N LEU A 27 1.94 4.88 -20.36
CA LEU A 27 2.53 5.66 -19.27
C LEU A 27 1.45 6.37 -18.45
N LEU A 28 0.52 7.08 -19.11
CA LEU A 28 -0.58 7.77 -18.44
C LEU A 28 -1.44 6.79 -17.63
N TRP A 29 -1.81 5.65 -18.24
CA TRP A 29 -2.64 4.64 -17.60
C TRP A 29 -1.95 4.05 -16.37
N THR A 30 -0.65 3.75 -16.49
CA THR A 30 0.18 3.26 -15.39
C THR A 30 0.29 4.29 -14.27
N THR A 31 0.58 5.55 -14.60
CA THR A 31 0.67 6.64 -13.61
C THR A 31 -0.65 6.84 -12.88
N LEU A 32 -1.78 6.86 -13.59
CA LEU A 32 -3.10 6.98 -12.98
C LEU A 32 -3.41 5.82 -12.04
N THR A 33 -3.08 4.59 -12.46
CA THR A 33 -3.29 3.39 -11.65
C THR A 33 -2.49 3.45 -10.35
N ILE A 34 -1.20 3.80 -10.45
CA ILE A 34 -0.32 3.96 -9.28
C ILE A 34 -0.84 5.07 -8.37
N LEU A 35 -1.27 6.20 -8.94
CA LEU A 35 -1.76 7.34 -8.17
C LEU A 35 -3.05 6.98 -7.41
N VAL A 36 -4.00 6.32 -8.06
CA VAL A 36 -5.24 5.86 -7.41
C VAL A 36 -4.92 4.85 -6.31
N ALA A 37 -4.03 3.88 -6.57
CA ALA A 37 -3.61 2.91 -5.57
C ALA A 37 -2.90 3.56 -4.38
N ALA A 38 -2.02 4.54 -4.63
CA ALA A 38 -1.32 5.29 -3.60
C ALA A 38 -2.27 6.10 -2.72
N VAL A 39 -3.27 6.77 -3.32
CA VAL A 39 -4.32 7.49 -2.57
C VAL A 39 -5.14 6.53 -1.73
N ALA A 40 -5.58 5.41 -2.29
CA ALA A 40 -6.32 4.39 -1.55
C ALA A 40 -5.50 3.86 -0.36
N LEU A 41 -4.21 3.59 -0.58
CA LEU A 41 -3.30 3.14 0.45
C LEU A 41 -3.12 4.22 1.54
N LEU A 42 -2.95 5.48 1.17
CA LEU A 42 -2.77 6.61 2.08
C LEU A 42 -4.00 6.84 2.97
N CYS A 43 -5.20 6.70 2.42
CA CYS A 43 -6.44 6.82 3.18
C CYS A 43 -6.64 5.62 4.13
N ALA A 44 -6.47 4.39 3.63
CA ALA A 44 -6.70 3.17 4.42
C ALA A 44 -5.63 2.93 5.50
N ASN A 45 -4.41 3.47 5.31
CA ASN A 45 -3.27 3.27 6.22
C ASN A 45 -2.90 4.49 7.06
N ALA A 46 -3.76 5.49 7.17
CA ALA A 46 -3.45 6.72 7.92
C ALA A 46 -2.98 6.44 9.37
N GLY A 47 -3.59 5.48 10.05
CA GLY A 47 -3.17 5.07 11.40
C GLY A 47 -1.79 4.40 11.46
N THR A 48 -1.46 3.56 10.47
CA THR A 48 -0.14 2.92 10.36
C THR A 48 0.95 3.94 10.04
N LEU A 49 0.64 4.92 9.19
CA LEU A 49 1.56 6.01 8.85
C LEU A 49 1.91 6.86 10.08
N ALA A 50 0.91 7.24 10.88
CA ALA A 50 1.13 7.98 12.12
C ALA A 50 2.06 7.22 13.08
N ALA A 51 1.77 5.95 13.34
CA ALA A 51 2.60 5.11 14.21
C ALA A 51 4.04 5.00 13.69
N TRP A 52 4.23 4.79 12.39
CA TRP A 52 5.56 4.70 11.78
C TRP A 52 6.35 6.02 11.86
N VAL A 53 5.69 7.18 11.77
CA VAL A 53 6.35 8.48 11.96
C VAL A 53 6.77 8.66 13.41
N ASP A 54 5.95 8.23 14.36
CA ASP A 54 6.24 8.32 15.80
C ASP A 54 7.39 7.38 16.23
N GLU A 55 7.66 6.32 15.48
CA GLU A 55 8.82 5.43 15.69
C GLU A 55 10.16 6.05 15.26
N LYS A 56 10.16 7.17 14.52
CA LYS A 56 11.40 7.79 14.04
C LYS A 56 12.13 8.55 15.16
N PRO A 57 13.47 8.67 15.07
CA PRO A 57 14.22 9.50 16.00
C PRO A 57 13.67 10.92 16.07
N VAL A 58 13.58 11.43 17.30
CA VAL A 58 13.05 12.78 17.56
C VAL A 58 13.92 13.81 16.84
N SER A 59 13.27 14.63 16.02
CA SER A 59 13.85 15.75 15.29
C SER A 59 12.75 16.75 14.95
N GLU A 60 13.11 17.98 14.58
CA GLU A 60 12.11 18.99 14.17
C GLU A 60 11.26 18.52 12.98
N LEU A 61 11.90 17.87 12.00
CA LEU A 61 11.22 17.28 10.84
C LEU A 61 10.25 16.16 11.26
N GLN A 62 10.67 15.30 12.19
CA GLN A 62 9.81 14.23 12.71
C GLN A 62 8.61 14.81 13.46
N GLN A 63 8.79 15.85 14.26
CA GLN A 63 7.70 16.48 14.99
C GLN A 63 6.67 17.11 14.04
N GLN A 64 7.13 17.78 12.98
CA GLN A 64 6.24 18.30 11.93
C GLN A 64 5.51 17.16 11.20
N ALA A 65 6.23 16.11 10.82
CA ALA A 65 5.64 14.94 10.16
C ALA A 65 4.60 14.25 11.05
N SER A 66 4.84 14.15 12.36
CA SER A 66 3.93 13.55 13.34
C SER A 66 2.64 14.36 13.44
N GLN A 67 2.74 15.71 13.48
CA GLN A 67 1.56 16.58 13.46
C GLN A 67 0.72 16.39 12.19
N HIS A 68 1.35 16.34 11.01
CA HIS A 68 0.66 16.09 9.75
C HIS A 68 0.01 14.71 9.71
N ALA A 69 0.72 13.67 10.15
CA ALA A 69 0.21 12.31 10.17
C ALA A 69 -0.95 12.15 11.17
N ALA A 70 -0.88 12.79 12.33
CA ALA A 70 -1.95 12.82 13.32
C ALA A 70 -3.19 13.54 12.78
N GLY A 71 -3.02 14.70 12.15
CA GLY A 71 -4.13 15.44 11.52
C GLY A 71 -4.77 14.66 10.37
N TRP A 72 -3.96 13.99 9.55
CA TRP A 72 -4.45 13.14 8.47
C TRP A 72 -5.23 11.94 9.01
N LYS A 73 -4.70 11.25 10.02
CA LYS A 73 -5.39 10.15 10.70
C LYS A 73 -6.74 10.60 11.26
N ALA A 74 -6.79 11.73 11.98
CA ALA A 74 -8.03 12.27 12.52
C ALA A 74 -9.06 12.55 11.42
N THR A 75 -8.61 13.06 10.27
CA THR A 75 -9.47 13.29 9.10
C THR A 75 -10.03 11.98 8.55
N MET A 76 -9.21 10.94 8.40
CA MET A 76 -9.66 9.62 7.91
C MET A 76 -10.55 8.88 8.91
N ASP A 77 -10.32 9.09 10.21
CA ASP A 77 -11.20 8.58 11.26
C ASP A 77 -12.58 9.27 11.20
N ALA A 78 -12.60 10.59 10.97
CA ALA A 78 -13.84 11.35 10.82
C ALA A 78 -14.65 10.97 9.56
N THR A 79 -13.99 10.55 8.48
CA THR A 79 -14.68 10.04 7.27
C THR A 79 -15.10 8.58 7.40
N GLY A 80 -14.72 7.89 8.48
CA GLY A 80 -15.05 6.49 8.72
C GLY A 80 -14.26 5.49 7.88
N VAL A 81 -13.29 5.94 7.08
CA VAL A 81 -12.48 5.07 6.19
C VAL A 81 -11.67 4.04 7.00
N THR A 82 -11.27 4.40 8.22
CA THR A 82 -10.51 3.52 9.12
C THR A 82 -11.39 2.59 9.97
N ALA A 83 -12.71 2.78 9.96
CA ALA A 83 -13.64 2.07 10.84
C ALA A 83 -13.62 0.54 10.68
N PRO A 84 -13.56 -0.04 9.46
CA PRO A 84 -13.50 -1.50 9.30
C PRO A 84 -12.27 -2.12 9.96
N ARG A 85 -11.11 -1.47 9.82
CA ARG A 85 -9.86 -1.91 10.47
C ARG A 85 -9.99 -1.83 11.99
N ALA A 86 -10.52 -0.74 12.52
CA ALA A 86 -10.70 -0.56 13.96
C ALA A 86 -11.64 -1.63 14.54
N ALA A 87 -12.73 -1.95 13.84
CA ALA A 87 -13.66 -3.01 14.24
C ALA A 87 -12.98 -4.39 14.28
N LEU A 88 -12.22 -4.74 13.23
CA LEU A 88 -11.47 -5.99 13.18
C LEU A 88 -10.43 -6.07 14.31
N HIS A 89 -9.69 -4.98 14.54
CA HIS A 89 -8.70 -4.92 15.61
C HIS A 89 -9.34 -5.07 16.99
N GLY A 90 -10.47 -4.40 17.24
CA GLY A 90 -11.22 -4.52 18.49
C GLY A 90 -11.75 -5.94 18.71
N TRP A 91 -12.27 -6.58 17.66
CA TRP A 91 -12.70 -7.98 17.72
C TRP A 91 -11.54 -8.92 18.05
N TRP A 92 -10.40 -8.75 17.37
CA TRP A 92 -9.18 -9.49 17.65
C TRP A 92 -8.72 -9.33 19.10
N LYS A 93 -8.68 -8.10 19.63
CA LYS A 93 -8.29 -7.84 21.02
C LYS A 93 -9.22 -8.50 22.04
N ARG A 94 -10.52 -8.54 21.77
CA ARG A 94 -11.49 -9.27 22.61
C ARG A 94 -11.23 -10.77 22.61
N LEU A 95 -10.96 -11.35 21.45
CA LEU A 95 -10.59 -12.77 21.34
C LEU A 95 -9.27 -13.06 22.06
N GLN A 96 -8.28 -12.17 21.92
CA GLN A 96 -6.99 -12.29 22.60
C GLN A 96 -7.16 -12.28 24.12
N ALA A 97 -7.94 -11.34 24.66
CA ALA A 97 -8.24 -11.26 26.09
C ALA A 97 -9.02 -12.49 26.60
N ALA A 98 -9.98 -13.00 25.81
CA ALA A 98 -10.71 -14.21 26.16
C ALA A 98 -9.83 -15.47 26.18
N ARG A 99 -8.78 -15.51 25.34
CA ARG A 99 -7.88 -16.68 25.21
C ARG A 99 -6.70 -16.67 26.19
N PHE A 100 -6.19 -15.48 26.53
CA PHE A 100 -4.94 -15.29 27.27
C PHE A 100 -5.08 -14.41 28.53
N GLY A 101 -6.28 -13.95 28.88
CA GLY A 101 -6.46 -13.03 30.00
C GLY A 101 -5.75 -11.69 29.81
N GLU A 102 -5.30 -11.06 30.90
CA GLU A 102 -4.53 -9.80 30.88
C GLU A 102 -3.03 -9.98 30.59
N GLU A 103 -2.52 -11.22 30.55
CA GLU A 103 -1.10 -11.52 30.28
C GLU A 103 -0.64 -10.97 28.91
N ALA A 104 -1.56 -10.76 27.97
CA ALA A 104 -1.27 -10.18 26.65
C ALA A 104 -1.12 -8.65 26.63
N GLN A 105 -1.41 -7.95 27.73
CA GLN A 105 -1.23 -6.49 27.85
C GLN A 105 0.13 -6.11 28.49
N GLY A 106 0.87 -7.08 29.03
CA GLY A 106 2.16 -6.89 29.68
C GLY A 106 3.34 -6.90 28.71
N GLY A 107 3.51 -5.83 27.95
CA GLY A 107 4.87 -5.35 27.66
C GLY A 107 5.35 -4.66 28.93
N THR A 108 6.41 -5.17 29.55
CA THR A 108 7.01 -4.69 30.82
C THR A 108 7.08 -3.17 30.97
N PRO A 109 6.89 -2.61 32.18
CA PRO A 109 7.15 -1.20 32.49
C PRO A 109 8.63 -0.82 32.27
#